data_AF-A0A430QUE0-F1
#
_entry.id   AF-A0A430QUE0-F1
#
_cell.length_a   1.000
_cell.length_b   1.000
_cell.length_c   1.000
_cell.angle_alpha   90.00
_cell.angle_beta   90.00
_cell.angle_gamma   90.00
#
_symmetry.space_group_name_H-M   'P 1'
#
loop_
_entity.id
_entity.type
_entity.pdbx_description
1 polymer ?
#
loop_
_entity_poly.entity_id
_entity_poly.type
_entity_poly.pdbx_seq_one_letter_code
_entity_poly.pdbx_strand_id
1 'polypeptide(L)'
;YVNFILFLQAVWVTATMPYVILTILLIRGLTLEGSLTGIKYYLTPNFSSLLSTSVWSDAASQIFFSLGPGFGVLLALSSYNKFHNNCYRLVLTVHYDSVPALSGRRELFVLAVVVYCFIGALASTTCVRISSYKIL
;
A
#
# COMPACT_ATOMS: atom_id res chain seq x y z
N TYR A 1 -7.65 -28.53 13.87
CA TYR A 1 -8.47 -28.29 12.65
C TYR A 1 -9.43 -27.12 12.80
N VAL A 2 -10.33 -27.09 13.79
CA VAL A 2 -11.27 -25.97 14.00
C VAL A 2 -10.57 -24.61 14.17
N ASN A 3 -9.50 -24.54 14.97
CA ASN A 3 -8.71 -23.31 15.15
C ASN A 3 -8.05 -22.79 13.85
N PHE A 4 -7.67 -23.69 12.93
CA PHE A 4 -7.05 -23.30 11.66
C PHE A 4 -8.10 -22.79 10.66
N ILE A 5 -9.29 -23.38 10.64
CA ILE A 5 -10.42 -22.91 9.82
C ILE A 5 -10.88 -21.53 10.29
N LEU A 6 -11.00 -21.33 11.61
CA LEU A 6 -11.33 -20.02 12.19
C LEU A 6 -10.28 -18.96 11.85
N PHE A 7 -8.99 -19.31 11.88
CA PHE A 7 -7.92 -18.42 11.44
C PHE A 7 -8.09 -18.00 9.97
N LEU A 8 -8.35 -18.95 9.07
CA LEU A 8 -8.59 -18.64 7.66
C LEU A 8 -9.81 -17.74 7.46
N GLN A 9 -10.91 -18.01 8.17
CA GLN A 9 -12.12 -17.16 8.13
C GLN A 9 -11.85 -15.74 8.64
N ALA A 10 -11.05 -15.60 9.70
CA ALA A 10 -10.62 -14.30 10.18
C ALA A 10 -9.77 -13.55 9.13
N VAL A 11 -8.85 -14.25 8.44
CA VAL A 11 -8.05 -13.67 7.34
C VAL A 11 -8.93 -13.15 6.20
N TRP A 12 -10.00 -13.86 5.83
CA TRP A 12 -10.93 -13.35 4.80
C TRP A 12 -11.55 -12.01 5.19
N VAL A 13 -11.88 -11.80 6.47
CA VAL A 13 -12.43 -10.52 6.95
C VAL A 13 -11.35 -9.46 7.06
N THR A 14 -10.23 -9.76 7.72
CA THR A 14 -9.15 -8.79 7.96
C THR A 14 -8.41 -8.40 6.69
N ALA A 15 -8.34 -9.27 5.69
CA ALA A 15 -7.78 -8.93 4.38
C ALA A 15 -8.74 -8.07 3.56
N THR A 16 -10.06 -8.32 3.60
CA THR A 16 -11.02 -7.62 2.71
C THR A 16 -11.50 -6.26 3.24
N MET A 17 -11.67 -6.13 4.55
CA MET A 17 -12.23 -4.92 5.17
C MET A 17 -11.45 -3.62 4.85
N PRO A 18 -10.10 -3.62 4.86
CA PRO A 18 -9.32 -2.42 4.51
C PRO A 18 -9.66 -1.87 3.13
N TYR A 19 -9.95 -2.72 2.14
CA TYR A 19 -10.31 -2.28 0.79
C TYR A 19 -11.65 -1.54 0.74
N VAL A 20 -12.63 -2.00 1.52
CA VAL A 20 -13.94 -1.35 1.63
C VAL A 20 -13.77 0.05 2.23
N ILE A 21 -13.04 0.13 3.34
CA ILE A 21 -12.77 1.41 4.02
C ILE A 21 -11.99 2.35 3.10
N LEU A 22 -10.96 1.87 2.42
CA LEU A 22 -10.17 2.67 1.49
C LEU A 22 -10.99 3.20 0.33
N THR A 23 -11.92 2.40 -0.20
CA THR A 23 -12.80 2.84 -1.28
C THR A 23 -13.72 3.99 -0.81
N ILE A 24 -14.31 3.86 0.39
CA ILE A 24 -15.15 4.91 0.97
C ILE A 24 -14.34 6.19 1.23
N LEU A 25 -13.13 6.05 1.81
CA LEU A 25 -12.24 7.18 2.09
C LEU A 25 -11.73 7.85 0.81
N LEU A 26 -11.51 7.10 -0.26
CA LEU A 26 -11.11 7.66 -1.56
C LEU A 26 -12.23 8.50 -2.15
N ILE A 27 -13.45 7.96 -2.21
CA ILE A 27 -14.61 8.70 -2.70
C ILE A 27 -14.79 9.96 -1.85
N ARG A 28 -14.76 9.84 -0.53
CA ARG A 28 -14.90 10.99 0.36
C ARG A 28 -13.78 12.01 0.14
N GLY A 29 -12.52 11.58 0.15
CA GLY A 29 -11.35 12.44 -0.03
C GLY A 29 -11.37 13.22 -1.35
N LEU A 30 -11.82 12.60 -2.44
CA LEU A 30 -11.95 13.27 -3.74
C LEU A 30 -13.08 14.31 -3.78
N THR A 31 -14.13 14.15 -2.96
CA THR A 31 -15.23 15.13 -2.86
C THR A 31 -14.88 16.38 -2.04
N LEU A 32 -13.75 16.42 -1.34
CA LEU A 32 -13.34 17.60 -0.56
C LEU A 32 -12.69 18.66 -1.47
N GLU A 33 -12.98 19.93 -1.16
CA GLU A 33 -12.32 21.08 -1.78
C GLU A 33 -10.82 21.10 -1.42
N GLY A 34 -9.96 21.33 -2.40
CA GLY A 34 -8.50 21.31 -2.20
C GLY A 34 -7.84 19.93 -2.31
N SER A 35 -8.61 18.84 -2.47
CA SER A 35 -8.09 17.48 -2.67
C SER A 35 -7.15 17.37 -3.87
N LEU A 36 -7.51 18.02 -4.99
CA LEU A 36 -6.71 18.06 -6.21
C LEU A 36 -5.33 18.69 -6.01
N THR A 37 -5.20 19.67 -5.09
CA THR A 37 -3.91 20.29 -4.77
C THR A 37 -2.99 19.29 -4.07
N GLY A 38 -3.55 18.46 -3.18
CA GLY A 38 -2.82 17.37 -2.53
C GLY A 38 -2.38 16.29 -3.51
N ILE A 39 -3.26 15.86 -4.43
CA ILE A 39 -2.91 14.88 -5.47
C ILE A 39 -1.81 15.42 -6.39
N LYS A 40 -1.91 16.69 -6.82
CA LYS A 40 -0.87 17.34 -7.63
C LYS A 40 0.47 17.35 -6.89
N TYR A 41 0.47 17.64 -5.59
CA TYR A 41 1.69 17.62 -4.79
C TYR A 41 2.32 16.21 -4.74
N TYR A 42 1.50 15.17 -4.56
CA TYR A 42 1.98 13.78 -4.56
C TYR A 42 2.58 13.35 -5.90
N LEU A 43 1.93 13.71 -7.02
CA LEU A 43 2.32 13.25 -8.35
C LEU A 43 3.38 14.12 -9.03
N THR A 44 3.75 15.27 -8.45
CA THR A 44 4.77 16.15 -9.06
C THR A 44 6.17 15.54 -8.89
N PRO A 45 6.82 15.07 -9.97
CA PRO A 45 8.09 14.38 -9.86
C PRO A 45 9.24 15.38 -9.65
N ASN A 46 10.15 15.07 -8.73
CA ASN A 46 11.41 15.78 -8.57
C ASN A 46 12.58 14.86 -8.97
N PHE A 47 13.02 14.99 -10.22
CA PHE A 47 14.10 14.15 -10.75
C PHE A 47 15.46 14.43 -10.10
N SER A 48 15.69 15.63 -9.57
CA SER A 48 16.93 15.95 -8.85
C SER A 48 17.09 15.11 -7.58
N SER A 49 15.99 14.67 -6.97
CA SER A 49 16.02 13.80 -5.79
C SER A 49 16.56 12.40 -6.09
N LEU A 50 16.48 11.92 -7.35
CA LEU A 50 17.01 10.61 -7.75
C LEU A 50 18.54 10.53 -7.72
N LEU A 51 19.23 11.67 -7.76
CA LEU A 51 20.68 11.75 -7.65
C LEU A 51 21.18 11.52 -6.21
N SER A 52 20.28 11.61 -5.21
CA SER A 52 20.63 11.38 -3.82
C SER A 52 20.59 9.89 -3.49
N THR A 53 21.70 9.35 -2.97
CA THR A 53 21.77 7.97 -2.47
C THR A 53 20.76 7.70 -1.35
N SER A 54 20.38 8.71 -0.57
CA SER A 54 19.40 8.55 0.52
C SER A 54 18.04 8.06 0.01
N VAL A 55 17.58 8.59 -1.13
CA VAL A 55 16.27 8.23 -1.72
C VAL A 55 16.25 6.75 -2.13
N TRP A 56 17.37 6.22 -2.60
CA TRP A 56 17.50 4.81 -2.95
C TRP A 56 17.56 3.90 -1.72
N SER A 57 18.23 4.33 -0.65
CA SER A 57 18.26 3.61 0.63
C SER A 57 16.87 3.51 1.25
N ASP A 58 16.11 4.61 1.23
CA ASP A 58 14.74 4.66 1.74
C ASP A 58 13.81 3.77 0.89
N ALA A 59 13.95 3.82 -0.44
CA ALA A 59 13.20 2.96 -1.35
C ALA A 59 13.50 1.46 -1.14
N ALA A 60 14.77 1.10 -0.95
CA ALA A 60 15.18 -0.27 -0.67
C ALA A 60 14.59 -0.78 0.66
N SER A 61 14.67 0.04 1.71
CA SER A 61 14.10 -0.26 3.02
C SER A 61 12.57 -0.42 2.94
N GLN A 62 11.91 0.47 2.20
CA GLN A 62 10.46 0.41 1.98
C GLN A 62 10.04 -0.90 1.31
N ILE A 63 10.75 -1.35 0.26
CA ILE A 63 10.48 -2.62 -0.42
C ILE A 63 10.76 -3.80 0.51
N PHE A 64 11.85 -3.75 1.27
CA PHE A 64 12.24 -4.82 2.19
C PHE A 64 11.20 -5.02 3.29
N PHE A 65 10.79 -3.97 3.99
CA PHE A 65 9.76 -4.06 5.02
C PHE A 65 8.37 -4.36 4.46
N SER A 66 8.05 -3.89 3.25
CA SER A 66 6.77 -4.19 2.60
C SER A 66 6.63 -5.67 2.22
N LEU A 67 7.72 -6.34 1.83
CA LEU A 67 7.72 -7.76 1.47
C LEU A 67 7.98 -8.67 2.68
N GLY A 68 8.69 -8.17 3.68
CA GLY A 68 9.07 -8.91 4.89
C GLY A 68 9.86 -10.21 4.68
N PRO A 69 10.80 -10.30 3.71
CA PRO A 69 11.62 -11.50 3.57
C PRO A 69 12.50 -11.68 4.82
N GLY A 70 12.63 -12.92 5.29
CA GLY A 70 13.45 -13.25 6.45
C GLY A 70 12.72 -13.27 7.79
N PHE A 71 11.47 -12.79 7.89
CA PHE A 71 10.66 -12.89 9.12
C PHE A 71 10.05 -14.28 9.38
N GLY A 72 10.37 -15.28 8.54
CA GLY A 72 9.88 -16.66 8.71
C GLY A 72 8.42 -16.90 8.33
N VAL A 73 7.60 -15.85 8.20
CA VAL A 73 6.16 -15.95 7.85
C VAL A 73 5.95 -16.61 6.48
N LEU A 74 6.62 -16.13 5.44
CA LEU A 74 6.52 -16.71 4.08
C LEU A 74 7.03 -18.15 4.04
N LEU A 75 8.07 -18.47 4.82
CA LEU A 75 8.62 -19.82 4.93
C LEU A 75 7.63 -20.77 5.61
N ALA A 76 7.00 -20.34 6.70
CA ALA A 76 5.97 -21.09 7.40
C ALA A 76 4.71 -21.28 6.54
N LEU A 77 4.28 -20.27 5.78
CA LEU A 77 3.16 -20.41 4.85
C LEU A 77 3.49 -21.38 3.70
N SER A 78 4.72 -21.34 3.22
CA SER A 78 5.19 -22.24 2.15
C SER A 78 5.28 -23.69 2.61
N SER A 79 5.51 -23.97 3.90
CA SER A 79 5.60 -25.34 4.43
C SER A 79 4.25 -26.07 4.44
N TYR A 80 3.12 -25.34 4.42
CA TYR A 80 1.79 -25.91 4.25
C TYR A 80 1.40 -26.17 2.79
N ASN A 81 2.26 -25.82 1.83
CA ASN A 81 1.99 -25.99 0.41
C ASN A 81 2.30 -27.43 -0.05
N LYS A 82 1.65 -27.90 -1.13
CA LYS A 82 1.95 -29.23 -1.71
C LYS A 82 3.39 -29.25 -2.24
N PHE A 83 4.11 -30.36 -2.02
CA PHE A 83 5.54 -30.50 -2.38
C PHE A 83 5.85 -30.24 -3.87
N HIS A 84 4.93 -30.62 -4.77
CA HIS A 84 5.07 -30.39 -6.22
C HIS A 84 4.29 -29.15 -6.71
N ASN A 85 3.97 -28.20 -5.84
CA ASN A 85 3.36 -26.94 -6.29
C ASN A 85 4.42 -26.03 -6.92
N ASN A 86 4.05 -25.31 -7.97
CA ASN A 86 4.95 -24.38 -8.63
C ASN A 86 5.13 -23.11 -7.79
N CYS A 87 6.14 -23.11 -6.93
CA CYS A 87 6.49 -21.99 -6.06
C CYS A 87 6.84 -20.73 -6.87
N TYR A 88 7.44 -20.88 -8.05
CA TYR A 88 7.75 -19.75 -8.92
C TYR A 88 6.49 -19.07 -9.43
N ARG A 89 5.48 -19.84 -9.87
CA ARG A 89 4.17 -19.30 -10.24
C ARG A 89 3.46 -18.68 -9.04
N LEU A 90 3.61 -19.21 -7.82
CA LEU A 90 3.05 -18.61 -6.61
C LEU A 90 3.71 -17.26 -6.30
N VAL A 91 5.04 -17.19 -6.36
CA VAL A 91 5.79 -15.93 -6.16
C VAL A 91 5.40 -14.92 -7.23
N LEU A 92 5.33 -15.33 -8.50
CA LEU A 92 4.87 -14.48 -9.58
C LEU A 92 3.41 -14.07 -9.37
N THR A 93 2.50 -14.96 -8.99
CA THR A 93 1.11 -14.59 -8.70
C THR A 93 1.03 -13.64 -7.51
N VAL A 94 1.83 -13.79 -6.47
CA VAL A 94 1.86 -12.81 -5.35
C VAL A 94 2.46 -11.47 -5.79
N HIS A 95 3.38 -11.46 -6.76
CA HIS A 95 4.01 -10.23 -7.27
C HIS A 95 3.22 -9.53 -8.38
N TYR A 96 2.56 -10.30 -9.25
CA TYR A 96 1.83 -9.85 -10.44
C TYR A 96 0.31 -9.85 -10.24
N ASP A 97 -0.16 -10.45 -9.16
CA ASP A 97 -1.57 -10.69 -8.78
C ASP A 97 -2.52 -10.91 -9.96
N SER A 98 -2.70 -12.18 -10.31
CA SER A 98 -3.69 -12.64 -11.30
C SER A 98 -5.13 -12.60 -10.75
N VAL A 99 -5.45 -11.62 -9.91
CA VAL A 99 -6.81 -11.18 -9.60
C VAL A 99 -6.92 -9.74 -10.13
N PRO A 100 -7.67 -9.50 -11.23
CA PRO A 100 -7.75 -8.17 -11.85
C PRO A 100 -8.19 -7.04 -10.89
N ALA A 101 -8.80 -7.36 -9.75
CA ALA A 101 -9.38 -6.40 -8.81
C ALA A 101 -8.48 -5.96 -7.63
N LEU A 102 -7.50 -6.75 -7.16
CA LEU A 102 -6.57 -6.39 -6.06
C LEU A 102 -5.09 -6.61 -6.45
N SER A 103 -4.22 -5.60 -6.30
CA SER A 103 -2.91 -5.50 -7.00
C SER A 103 -1.94 -5.18 -5.90
N GLY A 104 -0.98 -6.06 -5.70
CA GLY A 104 0.24 -5.72 -4.98
C GLY A 104 0.81 -4.43 -5.58
N ARG A 105 0.88 -3.38 -4.77
CA ARG A 105 1.29 -1.99 -5.06
C ARG A 105 0.21 -0.99 -5.51
N ARG A 106 -1.01 -1.41 -5.90
CA ARG A 106 -2.11 -0.43 -6.08
C ARG A 106 -2.60 0.10 -4.73
N GLU A 107 -2.51 -0.69 -3.67
CA GLU A 107 -2.93 -0.29 -2.33
C GLU A 107 -2.09 0.86 -1.78
N LEU A 108 -0.76 0.76 -1.81
CA LEU A 108 0.11 1.84 -1.34
C LEU A 108 -0.08 3.11 -2.18
N PHE A 109 -0.32 2.97 -3.48
CA PHE A 109 -0.65 4.09 -4.34
C PHE A 109 -2.01 4.71 -4.00
N VAL A 110 -3.06 3.90 -3.85
CA VAL A 110 -4.41 4.35 -3.47
C VAL A 110 -4.40 4.96 -2.08
N LEU A 111 -3.70 4.35 -1.12
CA LEU A 111 -3.46 4.88 0.22
C LEU A 111 -2.78 6.24 0.15
N ALA A 112 -1.71 6.36 -0.63
CA ALA A 112 -1.03 7.64 -0.81
C ALA A 112 -1.97 8.69 -1.42
N VAL A 113 -2.72 8.34 -2.47
CA VAL A 113 -3.73 9.24 -3.05
C VAL A 113 -4.77 9.66 -2.01
N VAL A 114 -5.33 8.73 -1.24
CA VAL A 114 -6.29 9.02 -0.16
C VAL A 114 -5.67 9.97 0.86
N VAL A 115 -4.48 9.66 1.37
CA VAL A 115 -3.78 10.49 2.38
C VAL A 115 -3.54 11.89 1.83
N TYR A 116 -3.01 12.02 0.61
CA TYR A 116 -2.73 13.32 0.01
C TYR A 116 -4.00 14.10 -0.36
N CYS A 117 -5.13 13.44 -0.69
CA CYS A 117 -6.42 14.11 -0.81
C CYS A 117 -6.83 14.79 0.50
N PHE A 118 -6.71 14.09 1.63
CA PHE A 118 -7.04 14.65 2.95
C PHE A 118 -6.06 15.75 3.39
N ILE A 119 -4.76 15.59 3.11
CA ILE A 119 -3.76 16.64 3.38
C ILE A 119 -4.05 17.90 2.55
N GLY A 120 -4.41 17.74 1.27
CA GLY A 120 -4.78 18.86 0.40
C GLY A 120 -6.02 19.61 0.90
N ALA A 121 -7.04 18.87 1.33
CA ALA A 121 -8.24 19.46 1.90
C ALA A 121 -7.99 20.15 3.25
N LEU A 122 -7.14 19.58 4.09
CA LEU A 122 -6.72 20.18 5.36
C LEU A 122 -5.94 21.49 5.11
N ALA A 123 -4.97 21.46 4.21
CA ALA A 123 -4.20 22.64 3.80
C ALA A 123 -5.11 23.76 3.27
N SER A 124 -6.15 23.41 2.50
CA SER A 124 -7.15 24.37 2.00
C SER A 124 -7.98 24.98 3.12
N THR A 125 -8.39 24.19 4.11
CA THR A 125 -9.23 24.65 5.22
C THR A 125 -8.44 25.48 6.24
N THR A 126 -7.20 25.10 6.52
CA THR A 126 -6.36 25.75 7.54
C THR A 126 -5.51 26.90 6.96
N CYS A 127 -5.52 27.11 5.64
CA CYS A 127 -4.66 28.07 4.94
C CYS A 127 -3.15 27.84 5.21
N VAL A 128 -2.75 26.60 5.48
CA VAL A 128 -1.36 26.20 5.75
C VAL A 128 -0.78 25.54 4.50
N ARG A 129 0.50 25.82 4.19
CA ARG A 129 1.19 25.19 3.05
C ARG A 129 1.29 23.68 3.23
N ILE A 130 1.03 22.94 2.15
CA ILE A 130 1.18 21.47 2.10
C ILE A 130 2.61 21.03 2.51
N SER A 131 3.63 21.84 2.19
CA SER A 131 5.02 21.58 2.56
C SER A 131 5.29 21.54 4.07
N SER A 132 4.41 22.13 4.89
CA SER A 132 4.51 22.07 6.36
C SER A 132 4.10 20.68 6.89
N TYR A 133 3.29 19.95 6.14
CA TYR A 133 2.92 18.56 6.43
C TYR A 133 3.93 17.59 5.82
N LYS A 134 5.20 17.98 5.74
CA LYS A 134 6.27 17.07 5.29
C LYS A 134 6.33 15.93 6.32
N ILE A 135 5.71 14.81 5.96
CA ILE A 135 5.85 13.54 6.68
C ILE A 135 7.23 13.04 6.28
N LEU A 136 8.25 13.56 6.98
CA LEU A 136 9.54 12.92 7.15
C LEU A 136 9.42 11.96 8.33
#